data_AF-A2DR35-F1
#
_entry.id   AF-A2DR35-F1
#
_cell.length_a   1.000
_cell.length_b   1.000
_cell.length_c   1.000
_cell.angle_alpha   90.00
_cell.angle_beta   90.00
_cell.angle_gamma   90.00
#
_symmetry.space_group_name_H-M   'P 1'
#
loop_
_entity.id
_entity.type
_entity.pdbx_description
1 polymer ?
#
loop_
_entity_poly.entity_id
_entity_poly.type
_entity_poly.pdbx_seq_one_letter_code
_entity_poly.pdbx_strand_id
1 'polypeptide(L)'
;MLLSNRIHTDPDLESTFAFNYFKFVKTPKGYQTQASMIEWIKQVLIPYVNIVRTDSQIEQSPLVLVMDGLSTHFNDIVRNALQPIEPFILVALPPHSSHRSQPLDNVCFATMKNAFKNIKPRKDLTDFSAKIVRIKEAIDRSFTNENIIKSWENCGFNITYFKGFIVKVSWDESFGMTLLNYANHTHENNEAV
;
A
#
# COMPACT_ATOMS: atom_id res chain seq x y z
N MET A 1 6.71 0.55 6.87
CA MET A 1 7.87 1.45 7.08
C MET A 1 7.33 2.84 7.39
N LEU A 2 7.94 3.57 8.33
CA LEU A 2 7.57 4.94 8.68
C LEU A 2 8.74 5.86 8.33
N LEU A 3 8.52 6.74 7.36
CA LEU A 3 9.51 7.71 6.91
C LEU A 3 9.47 8.96 7.77
N SER A 4 10.62 9.42 8.25
CA SER A 4 10.72 10.62 9.07
C SER A 4 11.98 11.42 8.75
N ASN A 5 11.93 12.72 9.00
CA ASN A 5 13.12 13.57 9.04
C ASN A 5 13.85 13.47 10.40
N ARG A 6 13.20 12.93 11.44
CA ARG A 6 13.79 12.74 12.76
C ARG A 6 14.82 11.62 12.73
N ILE A 7 15.90 11.82 13.48
CA ILE A 7 16.99 10.84 13.61
C ILE A 7 16.63 9.76 14.63
N HIS A 8 15.91 10.15 15.68
CA HIS A 8 15.55 9.28 16.79
C HIS A 8 14.04 9.34 17.06
N THR A 9 13.50 8.22 17.54
CA THR A 9 12.19 8.17 18.19
C THR A 9 12.27 8.77 19.59
N ASP A 10 11.12 9.13 20.15
CA ASP A 10 11.07 9.56 21.55
C ASP A 10 11.10 8.31 22.46
N PRO A 11 11.78 8.35 23.63
CA PRO A 11 11.91 7.17 24.50
C PRO A 11 10.58 6.60 25.00
N ASP A 12 9.56 7.45 25.14
CA ASP A 12 8.23 7.03 25.56
C ASP A 12 7.53 6.14 24.51
N LEU A 13 7.94 6.18 23.24
CA LEU A 13 7.43 5.31 22.19
C LEU A 13 7.75 3.84 22.45
N GLU A 14 8.91 3.56 23.04
CA GLU A 14 9.37 2.20 23.39
C GLU A 14 8.41 1.48 24.35
N SER A 15 7.66 2.25 25.14
CA SER A 15 6.62 1.75 26.04
C SER A 15 5.28 1.46 25.36
N THR A 16 5.22 1.50 24.03
CA THR A 16 3.98 1.32 23.25
C THR A 16 4.10 0.19 22.24
N PHE A 17 2.96 -0.42 21.88
CA PHE A 17 2.89 -1.40 20.78
C PHE A 17 3.25 -0.82 19.40
N ALA A 18 3.41 0.50 19.27
CA ALA A 18 3.78 1.12 18.01
C ALA A 18 5.28 1.11 17.71
N PHE A 19 6.13 0.87 18.72
CA PHE A 19 7.58 0.85 18.56
C PHE A 19 8.04 -0.19 17.53
N ASN A 20 7.62 -1.45 17.71
CA ASN A 20 7.96 -2.56 16.81
C ASN A 20 7.02 -2.71 15.61
N TYR A 21 5.93 -1.94 15.58
CA TYR A 21 4.96 -2.00 14.48
C TYR A 21 5.50 -1.35 13.20
N PHE A 22 6.24 -0.25 13.35
CA PHE A 22 6.82 0.47 12.22
C PHE A 22 8.34 0.29 12.18
N LYS A 23 8.86 -0.13 11.04
CA LYS A 23 10.28 0.11 10.73
C LYS A 23 10.52 1.59 10.46
N PHE A 24 11.17 2.29 11.38
CA PHE A 24 11.54 3.70 11.24
C PHE A 24 12.71 3.86 10.26
N VAL A 25 12.53 4.72 9.26
CA VAL A 25 13.57 5.02 8.27
C VAL A 25 13.67 6.53 8.09
N LYS A 26 14.88 7.05 8.27
CA LYS A 26 15.15 8.48 8.09
C LYS A 26 15.27 8.79 6.60
N THR A 27 14.56 9.80 6.12
CA THR A 27 14.78 10.40 4.80
C THR A 27 14.91 11.92 4.89
N PRO A 28 15.66 12.59 4.00
CA PRO A 28 15.96 14.02 4.13
C PRO A 28 14.72 14.92 4.25
N LYS A 29 13.62 14.55 3.59
CA LYS A 29 12.37 15.33 3.57
C LYS A 29 11.18 14.59 4.19
N GLY A 30 11.38 13.40 4.78
CA GLY A 30 10.28 12.54 5.21
C GLY A 30 9.47 11.91 4.07
N TYR A 31 9.87 12.10 2.81
CA TYR A 31 9.30 11.46 1.63
C TYR A 31 10.05 10.20 1.26
N GLN A 32 9.40 9.35 0.46
CA GLN A 32 10.04 8.18 -0.12
C GLN A 32 11.16 8.59 -1.07
N THR A 33 12.31 7.94 -0.92
CA THR A 33 13.44 8.00 -1.83
C THR A 33 13.64 6.63 -2.48
N GLN A 34 14.40 6.58 -3.58
CA GLN A 34 14.79 5.31 -4.18
C GLN A 34 15.49 4.37 -3.18
N ALA A 35 16.37 4.91 -2.33
CA ALA A 35 17.04 4.13 -1.28
C ALA A 35 16.04 3.52 -0.28
N SER A 36 15.08 4.31 0.22
CA SER A 36 14.05 3.80 1.13
C SER A 36 13.11 2.78 0.47
N MET A 37 12.87 2.92 -0.84
CA MET A 37 12.08 1.94 -1.60
C MET A 37 12.79 0.60 -1.72
N ILE A 38 14.08 0.61 -2.08
CA ILE A 38 14.91 -0.61 -2.15
C ILE A 38 14.97 -1.28 -0.77
N GLU A 39 15.13 -0.49 0.29
CA GLU A 39 15.12 -1.00 1.65
C GLU A 39 13.77 -1.65 2.00
N TRP A 40 12.65 -1.02 1.64
CA TRP A 40 11.33 -1.59 1.83
C TRP A 40 11.15 -2.90 1.07
N ILE A 41 11.59 -2.96 -0.18
CA ILE A 41 11.54 -4.20 -1.00
C ILE A 41 12.29 -5.33 -0.29
N LYS A 42 13.54 -5.08 0.09
CA LYS A 42 14.42 -6.10 0.68
C LYS A 42 13.97 -6.56 2.06
N GLN A 43 13.44 -5.65 2.87
CA GLN A 43 13.25 -5.87 4.31
C GLN A 43 11.78 -6.12 4.67
N VAL A 44 10.84 -5.79 3.79
CA VAL A 44 9.41 -5.96 4.04
C VAL A 44 8.77 -6.81 2.95
N LEU A 45 8.87 -6.41 1.68
CA LEU A 45 8.15 -7.09 0.61
C LEU A 45 8.67 -8.51 0.36
N ILE A 46 9.99 -8.68 0.18
CA ILE A 46 10.59 -9.99 -0.11
C ILE A 46 10.27 -11.01 1.01
N PRO A 47 10.53 -10.72 2.30
CA PRO A 47 10.20 -11.64 3.38
C PRO A 47 8.71 -12.00 3.41
N TYR A 48 7.83 -11.00 3.25
CA TYR A 48 6.39 -11.22 3.24
C TYR A 48 5.95 -12.14 2.11
N VAL A 49 6.41 -11.90 0.88
CA VAL A 49 6.03 -12.72 -0.28
C VAL A 49 6.52 -14.16 -0.13
N ASN A 50 7.74 -14.36 0.38
CA ASN A 50 8.27 -15.70 0.61
C ASN A 50 7.47 -16.48 1.66
N ILE A 51 7.04 -15.81 2.75
CA ILE A 51 6.17 -16.41 3.77
C ILE A 51 4.84 -16.81 3.14
N VAL A 52 4.15 -15.88 2.44
CA VAL A 52 2.85 -16.16 1.81
C VAL A 52 2.93 -17.31 0.81
N ARG A 53 3.98 -17.35 -0.02
CA ARG A 53 4.20 -18.42 -1.00
C ARG A 53 4.40 -19.77 -0.34
N THR A 54 5.23 -19.83 0.70
CA THR A 54 5.53 -21.07 1.43
C THR A 54 4.30 -21.56 2.18
N ASP A 55 3.63 -20.68 2.93
CA ASP A 55 2.45 -21.04 3.74
C ASP A 55 1.27 -21.50 2.87
N SER A 56 1.17 -20.97 1.64
CA SER A 56 0.09 -21.28 0.71
C SER A 56 0.48 -22.32 -0.36
N GLN A 57 1.72 -22.81 -0.38
CA GLN A 57 2.24 -23.78 -1.36
C GLN A 57 2.10 -23.29 -2.82
N ILE A 58 2.47 -22.02 -3.07
CA ILE A 58 2.37 -21.34 -4.37
C ILE A 58 3.70 -20.71 -4.81
N GLU A 59 4.81 -21.40 -4.55
CA GLU A 59 6.17 -20.90 -4.75
C GLU A 59 6.44 -20.43 -6.19
N GLN A 60 5.77 -21.04 -7.17
CA GLN A 60 5.91 -20.73 -8.59
C GLN A 60 4.90 -19.68 -9.10
N SER A 61 3.96 -19.24 -8.27
CA SER A 61 2.95 -18.26 -8.70
C SER A 61 3.55 -16.85 -8.80
N PRO A 62 3.26 -16.10 -9.88
CA PRO A 62 3.78 -14.75 -10.03
C PRO A 62 3.22 -13.80 -8.97
N LEU A 63 4.09 -12.98 -8.37
CA LEU A 63 3.66 -11.82 -7.60
C LEU A 63 3.13 -10.76 -8.58
N VAL A 64 1.89 -10.31 -8.42
CA VAL A 64 1.38 -9.16 -9.15
C VAL A 64 1.49 -7.92 -8.26
N LEU A 65 2.35 -6.98 -8.65
CA LEU A 65 2.56 -5.73 -7.93
C LEU A 65 1.92 -4.57 -8.71
N VAL A 66 0.83 -4.05 -8.17
CA VAL A 66 0.11 -2.89 -8.72
C VAL A 66 0.60 -1.63 -8.03
N MET A 67 1.13 -0.66 -8.80
CA MET A 67 1.71 0.58 -8.28
C MET A 67 1.22 1.79 -9.07
N ASP A 68 1.26 2.98 -8.48
CA ASP A 68 1.08 4.22 -9.23
C ASP A 68 2.16 4.36 -10.30
N GLY A 69 1.81 4.95 -11.45
CA GLY A 69 2.67 5.09 -12.62
C GLY A 69 3.86 6.06 -12.44
N LEU A 70 4.31 6.32 -11.22
CA LEU A 70 5.48 7.15 -10.98
C LEU A 70 6.71 6.46 -11.56
N SER A 71 7.38 7.12 -12.51
CA SER A 71 8.48 6.53 -13.29
C SER A 71 9.62 5.95 -12.44
N THR A 72 9.83 6.46 -11.24
CA THR A 72 10.84 5.95 -10.29
C THR A 72 10.53 4.55 -9.74
N HIS A 73 9.28 4.09 -9.83
CA HIS A 73 8.88 2.74 -9.42
C HIS A 73 9.20 1.66 -10.47
N PHE A 74 9.49 2.05 -11.72
CA PHE A 74 9.67 1.12 -12.84
C PHE A 74 11.08 1.15 -13.44
N ASN A 75 12.05 1.72 -12.73
CA ASN A 75 13.45 1.68 -13.18
C ASN A 75 14.11 0.33 -12.91
N ASP A 76 15.23 0.07 -13.60
CA ASP A 76 15.99 -1.17 -13.48
C ASP A 76 16.47 -1.44 -12.06
N ILE A 77 16.72 -0.38 -11.27
CA ILE A 77 17.18 -0.54 -9.88
C ILE A 77 16.08 -1.18 -9.02
N VAL A 78 14.83 -0.75 -9.16
CA VAL A 78 13.68 -1.37 -8.47
C VAL A 78 13.47 -2.79 -9.00
N ARG A 79 13.53 -2.98 -10.32
CA ARG A 79 13.37 -4.31 -10.94
C ARG A 79 14.41 -5.31 -10.44
N ASN A 80 15.68 -4.91 -10.37
CA ASN A 80 16.76 -5.72 -9.84
C ASN A 80 16.57 -6.05 -8.35
N ALA A 81 15.99 -5.12 -7.57
CA ALA A 81 15.67 -5.39 -6.17
C ALA A 81 14.56 -6.44 -6.00
N LEU A 82 13.69 -6.64 -7.00
CA LEU A 82 12.60 -7.62 -7.00
C LEU A 82 12.99 -9.00 -7.56
N GLN A 83 14.14 -9.12 -8.25
CA GLN A 83 14.62 -10.40 -8.80
C GLN A 83 14.59 -11.59 -7.82
N PRO A 84 14.93 -11.42 -6.52
CA PRO A 84 14.89 -12.54 -5.57
C PRO A 84 13.50 -13.17 -5.35
N ILE A 85 12.42 -12.53 -5.82
CA ILE A 85 11.04 -13.02 -5.70
C ILE A 85 10.38 -13.24 -7.07
N GLU A 86 11.17 -13.44 -8.12
CA GLU A 86 10.64 -13.95 -9.38
C GLU A 86 9.86 -15.29 -9.19
N PRO A 87 8.82 -15.54 -9.99
CA PRO A 87 8.28 -14.65 -11.03
C PRO A 87 7.47 -13.48 -10.44
N PHE A 88 7.51 -12.32 -11.10
CA PHE A 88 6.68 -11.15 -10.74
C PHE A 88 6.19 -10.39 -11.98
N ILE A 89 5.07 -9.68 -11.84
CA ILE A 89 4.42 -8.85 -12.84
C ILE A 89 4.23 -7.47 -12.22
N LEU A 90 4.74 -6.43 -12.89
CA LEU A 90 4.53 -5.04 -12.48
C LEU A 90 3.39 -4.44 -13.30
N VAL A 91 2.39 -3.89 -12.62
CA VAL A 91 1.25 -3.22 -13.25
C VAL A 91 1.27 -1.75 -12.83
N ALA A 92 1.46 -0.86 -13.80
CA ALA A 92 1.35 0.57 -13.61
C ALA A 92 -0.11 1.00 -13.74
N LEU A 93 -0.62 1.70 -12.73
CA LEU A 93 -1.92 2.34 -12.83
C LEU A 93 -1.86 3.54 -13.79
N PRO A 94 -2.90 3.76 -14.62
CA PRO A 94 -2.96 4.92 -15.50
C PRO A 94 -2.81 6.24 -14.70
N PRO A 95 -2.17 7.28 -15.28
CA PRO A 95 -2.09 8.59 -14.66
C PRO A 95 -3.47 9.12 -14.23
N HIS A 96 -3.50 9.86 -13.11
CA HIS A 96 -4.71 10.47 -12.56
C HIS A 96 -5.87 9.49 -12.23
N SER A 97 -5.64 8.18 -12.24
CA SER A 97 -6.68 7.17 -12.01
C SER A 97 -6.71 6.59 -10.59
N SER A 98 -5.73 6.91 -9.73
CA SER A 98 -5.57 6.29 -8.40
C SER A 98 -6.84 6.31 -7.56
N HIS A 99 -7.61 7.40 -7.61
CA HIS A 99 -8.88 7.55 -6.90
C HIS A 99 -9.96 6.53 -7.29
N ARG A 100 -9.77 5.77 -8.38
CA ARG A 100 -10.67 4.70 -8.85
C ARG A 100 -9.97 3.35 -8.93
N SER A 101 -8.71 3.33 -9.37
CA SER A 101 -8.00 2.11 -9.73
C SER A 101 -7.04 1.61 -8.65
N GLN A 102 -6.76 2.41 -7.61
CA GLN A 102 -5.85 2.04 -6.52
C GLN A 102 -6.66 1.53 -5.30
N PRO A 103 -6.64 0.23 -5.00
CA PRO A 103 -7.45 -0.35 -3.93
C PRO A 103 -7.19 0.33 -2.57
N LEU A 104 -5.93 0.61 -2.25
CA LEU A 104 -5.55 1.25 -0.98
C LEU A 104 -6.19 2.63 -0.79
N ASP A 105 -6.28 3.43 -1.85
CA ASP A 105 -6.82 4.79 -1.77
C ASP A 105 -8.36 4.79 -1.65
N ASN A 106 -9.01 3.80 -2.26
CA ASN A 106 -10.46 3.72 -2.41
C ASN A 106 -11.20 3.47 -1.08
N VAL A 107 -10.72 2.53 -0.26
CA VAL A 107 -11.38 2.17 1.01
C VAL A 107 -10.40 2.21 2.19
N CYS A 108 -9.32 1.42 2.17
CA CYS A 108 -8.42 1.30 3.33
C CYS A 108 -7.91 2.66 3.87
N PHE A 109 -7.34 3.51 3.02
CA PHE A 109 -6.84 4.81 3.46
C PHE A 109 -7.95 5.82 3.75
N ALA A 110 -9.11 5.74 3.07
CA ALA A 110 -10.27 6.58 3.38
C ALA A 110 -10.78 6.27 4.80
N THR A 111 -10.96 4.99 5.13
CA THR A 111 -11.37 4.52 6.45
C THR A 111 -10.32 4.86 7.51
N MET A 112 -9.02 4.66 7.21
CA MET A 112 -7.92 5.02 8.11
C MET A 112 -7.89 6.53 8.43
N LYS A 113 -8.07 7.39 7.42
CA LYS A 113 -8.13 8.84 7.62
C LYS A 113 -9.31 9.23 8.51
N ASN A 114 -10.46 8.59 8.34
CA ASN A 114 -11.63 8.81 9.19
C ASN A 114 -11.36 8.33 10.64
N ALA A 115 -10.85 7.10 10.81
CA ALA A 115 -10.48 6.57 12.12
C ALA A 115 -9.48 7.48 12.84
N PHE A 116 -8.42 7.92 12.15
CA PHE A 116 -7.40 8.81 12.70
C PHE A 116 -7.98 10.15 13.22
N LYS A 117 -8.94 10.73 12.51
CA LYS A 117 -9.64 11.98 12.94
C LYS A 117 -10.41 11.77 14.24
N ASN A 118 -10.98 10.59 14.45
CA ASN A 118 -11.82 10.28 15.60
C ASN A 118 -11.04 9.75 16.81
N ILE A 119 -9.82 9.24 16.61
CA ILE A 119 -8.94 8.79 17.71
C ILE A 119 -8.29 10.00 18.38
N LYS A 120 -8.51 10.16 19.69
CA LYS A 120 -7.89 11.22 20.49
C LYS A 120 -6.42 10.90 20.79
N PRO A 121 -5.52 11.90 20.78
CA PRO A 121 -4.13 11.69 21.21
C PRO A 121 -4.06 11.31 22.69
N ARG A 122 -3.18 10.35 22.98
CA ARG A 122 -2.76 10.00 24.34
C ARG A 122 -2.03 11.20 24.96
N LYS A 123 -2.48 11.63 26.13
CA LYS A 123 -1.96 12.81 26.84
C LYS A 123 -0.69 12.51 27.64
N ASP A 124 -0.41 11.24 27.86
CA ASP A 124 0.73 10.74 28.62
C ASP A 124 1.97 10.49 27.76
N LEU A 125 1.88 10.78 26.45
CA LEU A 125 2.97 10.65 25.48
C LEU A 125 3.34 12.02 24.91
N THR A 126 4.53 12.15 24.33
CA THR A 126 4.89 13.30 23.49
C THR A 126 3.95 13.40 22.29
N ASP A 127 3.82 14.60 21.70
CA ASP A 127 2.98 14.80 20.50
C ASP A 127 3.37 13.86 19.34
N PHE A 128 4.66 13.55 19.21
CA PHE A 128 5.16 12.65 18.18
C PHE A 128 4.77 11.20 18.46
N SER A 129 5.06 10.70 19.67
CA SER A 129 4.70 9.33 20.06
C SER A 129 3.19 9.11 20.05
N ALA A 130 2.43 10.09 20.56
CA ALA A 130 0.97 10.10 20.49
C ALA A 130 0.48 10.02 19.03
N LYS A 131 1.08 10.78 18.10
CA LYS A 131 0.72 10.72 16.68
C LYS A 131 0.99 9.35 16.06
N ILE A 132 2.13 8.71 16.36
CA ILE A 132 2.46 7.39 15.84
C ILE A 132 1.52 6.32 16.37
N VAL A 133 1.23 6.34 17.68
CA VAL A 133 0.26 5.43 18.31
C VAL A 133 -1.12 5.58 17.67
N ARG A 134 -1.57 6.82 17.43
CA ARG A 134 -2.83 7.08 16.72
C ARG A 134 -2.84 6.54 15.29
N ILE A 135 -1.72 6.66 14.56
CA ILE A 135 -1.61 6.11 13.20
C ILE A 135 -1.74 4.60 13.24
N LYS A 136 -1.04 3.92 14.16
CA LYS A 136 -1.18 2.46 14.34
C LYS A 136 -2.62 2.08 14.65
N GLU A 137 -3.24 2.72 15.65
CA GLU A 137 -4.62 2.42 16.05
C GLU A 137 -5.62 2.67 14.91
N ALA A 138 -5.40 3.70 14.09
CA ALA A 138 -6.19 3.93 12.89
C ALA A 138 -6.02 2.81 11.85
N ILE A 139 -4.80 2.30 11.66
CA ILE A 139 -4.53 1.16 10.76
C ILE A 139 -5.22 -0.10 11.27
N ASP A 140 -5.06 -0.44 12.56
CA ASP A 140 -5.68 -1.63 13.18
C ASP A 140 -7.21 -1.65 13.00
N ARG A 141 -7.85 -0.47 13.06
CA ARG A 141 -9.30 -0.34 12.86
C ARG A 141 -9.76 -0.37 11.40
N SER A 142 -8.85 -0.17 10.45
CA SER A 142 -9.22 0.12 9.05
C SER A 142 -8.78 -0.94 8.08
N PHE A 143 -7.67 -1.63 8.33
CA PHE A 143 -7.12 -2.64 7.44
C PHE A 143 -7.67 -4.04 7.78
N THR A 144 -9.00 -4.15 7.85
CA THR A 144 -9.68 -5.44 8.06
C THR A 144 -9.80 -6.20 6.74
N ASN A 145 -10.01 -7.52 6.80
CA ASN A 145 -10.21 -8.34 5.59
C ASN A 145 -11.36 -7.80 4.73
N GLU A 146 -12.46 -7.37 5.35
CA GLU A 146 -13.64 -6.83 4.69
C GLU A 146 -13.31 -5.53 3.95
N ASN A 147 -12.58 -4.62 4.58
CA ASN A 147 -12.17 -3.37 3.93
C ASN A 147 -11.17 -3.62 2.80
N ILE A 148 -10.24 -4.57 2.98
CA ILE A 148 -9.28 -4.96 1.94
C ILE A 148 -10.01 -5.55 0.72
N ILE A 149 -10.92 -6.50 0.93
CA ILE A 149 -11.72 -7.08 -0.16
C ILE A 149 -12.56 -5.99 -0.83
N LYS A 150 -13.25 -5.15 -0.04
CA LYS A 150 -14.06 -4.07 -0.60
C LYS A 150 -13.25 -3.06 -1.41
N SER A 151 -12.02 -2.78 -0.97
CA SER A 151 -11.03 -1.99 -1.71
C SER A 151 -10.76 -2.56 -3.11
N TRP A 152 -10.59 -3.88 -3.24
CA TRP A 152 -10.40 -4.53 -4.53
C TRP A 152 -11.67 -4.57 -5.37
N GLU A 153 -12.83 -4.81 -4.75
CA GLU A 153 -14.12 -4.80 -5.46
C GLU A 153 -14.44 -3.45 -6.10
N ASN A 154 -14.16 -2.36 -5.39
CA ASN A 154 -14.32 -1.01 -5.92
C ASN A 154 -13.36 -0.69 -7.08
N CYS A 155 -12.35 -1.53 -7.31
CA CYS A 155 -11.42 -1.47 -8.43
C CYS A 155 -11.73 -2.50 -9.53
N GLY A 156 -12.96 -3.02 -9.58
CA GLY A 156 -13.44 -3.91 -10.64
C GLY A 156 -13.10 -5.38 -10.45
N PHE A 157 -12.62 -5.79 -9.28
CA PHE A 157 -12.40 -7.21 -8.98
C PHE A 157 -13.66 -7.85 -8.41
N ASN A 158 -13.97 -9.06 -8.87
CA ASN A 158 -15.03 -9.90 -8.33
C ASN A 158 -14.36 -11.04 -7.55
N ILE A 159 -14.50 -11.03 -6.22
CA ILE A 159 -13.84 -11.99 -5.33
C ILE A 159 -14.89 -12.88 -4.68
N THR A 160 -14.77 -14.19 -4.86
CA THR A 160 -15.61 -15.19 -4.19
C THR A 160 -14.80 -15.93 -3.15
N TYR A 161 -15.38 -16.14 -1.98
CA TYR A 161 -14.76 -16.87 -0.87
C TYR A 161 -15.70 -17.94 -0.32
N PHE A 162 -15.12 -19.02 0.20
CA PHE A 162 -15.82 -20.12 0.83
C PHE A 162 -15.02 -20.61 2.04
N LYS A 163 -15.68 -20.79 3.19
CA LYS A 163 -15.06 -21.20 4.46
C LYS A 163 -13.83 -20.36 4.87
N GLY A 164 -13.85 -19.06 4.59
CA GLY A 164 -12.75 -18.14 4.92
C GLY A 164 -11.60 -18.11 3.92
N PHE A 165 -11.68 -18.86 2.82
CA PHE A 165 -10.68 -18.87 1.76
C PHE A 165 -11.20 -18.21 0.50
N ILE A 166 -10.37 -17.44 -0.18
CA ILE A 166 -10.66 -16.94 -1.54
C ILE A 166 -10.58 -18.14 -2.49
N VAL A 167 -11.69 -18.41 -3.18
CA VAL A 167 -11.79 -19.55 -4.12
C VAL A 167 -11.86 -19.11 -5.57
N LYS A 168 -12.21 -17.86 -5.83
CA LYS A 168 -12.26 -17.31 -7.20
C LYS A 168 -11.99 -15.81 -7.17
N VAL A 169 -11.19 -15.35 -8.13
CA VAL A 169 -11.00 -13.94 -8.46
C VAL A 169 -11.24 -13.79 -9.96
N SER A 170 -12.09 -12.86 -10.35
CA SER A 170 -12.28 -12.45 -11.74
C SER A 170 -12.30 -10.93 -11.83
N TRP A 171 -12.16 -10.39 -13.03
CA TRP A 171 -12.14 -8.95 -13.27
C TRP A 171 -13.33 -8.54 -14.14
N ASP A 172 -13.93 -7.40 -13.82
CA ASP A 172 -15.01 -6.79 -14.58
C ASP A 172 -14.42 -5.97 -15.75
N GLU A 173 -14.52 -6.50 -16.96
CA GLU A 173 -14.03 -5.83 -18.17
C GLU A 173 -14.69 -4.47 -18.40
N SER A 174 -15.94 -4.28 -17.96
CA SER A 174 -16.64 -3.00 -18.10
C SER A 174 -16.00 -1.89 -17.25
N PHE A 175 -15.41 -2.26 -16.10
CA PHE A 175 -14.62 -1.35 -15.29
C PHE A 175 -13.35 -0.90 -16.02
N GLY A 176 -12.67 -1.83 -16.71
CA GLY A 176 -11.53 -1.53 -17.56
C GLY A 176 -11.85 -0.53 -18.66
N MET A 177 -12.96 -0.77 -19.38
CA MET A 177 -13.42 0.16 -20.42
C MET A 177 -13.74 1.55 -19.86
N THR A 178 -14.30 1.63 -18.65
CA THR A 178 -14.56 2.90 -17.98
C THR A 178 -13.26 3.66 -17.67
N LEU A 179 -12.21 2.96 -17.22
CA LEU A 179 -10.91 3.58 -16.98
C LEU A 179 -10.25 4.08 -18.27
N LEU A 180 -10.34 3.31 -19.35
CA LEU A 180 -9.80 3.69 -20.66
C LEU A 180 -10.49 4.93 -21.22
N ASN A 181 -11.83 4.97 -21.20
CA ASN A 181 -12.60 6.12 -21.65
C ASN A 181 -12.27 7.37 -20.84
N TYR A 182 -12.10 7.24 -19.53
CA TYR A 182 -11.70 8.35 -18.69
C TYR A 182 -10.32 8.90 -19.06
N ALA A 183 -9.33 8.02 -19.25
CA ALA A 183 -7.99 8.42 -19.66
C ALA A 183 -8.03 9.21 -20.98
N ASN A 184 -8.76 8.71 -21.98
CA ASN A 184 -8.88 9.34 -23.30
C ASN A 184 -9.52 10.75 -23.21
N HIS A 185 -10.59 10.92 -22.44
CA HIS A 185 -11.20 12.25 -22.24
C HIS A 185 -10.29 13.24 -21.49
N THR A 186 -9.45 12.77 -20.57
CA THR A 186 -8.45 13.64 -19.93
C THR A 186 -7.32 14.04 -20.88
N HIS A 187 -6.96 13.21 -21.86
CA HIS A 187 -5.97 13.56 -22.88
C HIS A 187 -6.49 14.60 -23.87
N GLU A 188 -7.72 14.45 -24.38
CA GLU A 188 -8.35 15.41 -25.30
C GLU A 188 -8.47 16.83 -24.70
N ASN A 189 -8.77 16.93 -23.40
CA ASN A 189 -8.88 18.22 -22.72
C ASN A 189 -7.52 18.89 -22.42
N ASN A 190 -6.43 18.12 -22.37
CA ASN A 190 -5.09 18.66 -22.10
C ASN A 190 -4.33 19.07 -23.37
N GLU A 191 -4.73 18.58 -24.55
CA GLU A 191 -4.18 19.01 -25.86
C GLU A 191 -4.89 20.26 -26.42
N ALA A 192 -5.99 20.68 -25.81
CA ALA A 192 -6.78 21.85 -26.22
C ALA A 192 -6.38 23.17 -25.51
N VAL A 193 -5.21 23.21 -24.84
CA VAL A 193 -4.68 24.38 -24.10
C VAL A 193 -3.31 24.80 -24.63
#